data_AF-A0A089KZV7-F1
#
_entry.id   AF-A0A089KZV7-F1
#
_cell.length_a   1.000
_cell.length_b   1.000
_cell.length_c   1.000
_cell.angle_alpha   90.00
_cell.angle_beta   90.00
_cell.angle_gamma   90.00
#
_symmetry.space_group_name_H-M   'P 1'
#
loop_
_entity.id
_entity.type
_entity.pdbx_description
1 polymer ?
#
loop_
_entity_poly.entity_id
_entity_poly.type
_entity_poly.pdbx_seq_one_letter_code
_entity_poly.pdbx_strand_id
1 'polypeptide(L)'
;MAEPNRRQLAQPRVTARILRQTAKAMLPFYRKIAGNRTFAAQWSAAVVNADLSLMGSLLSQIPTLAGVENYGTNGIGYFISFPYPLPVAFYTNGTTIPPGTVQFTFNTRVHRTVALAVIPFYRKLSASPSYAEALAAAINRNDTRRVRTLIRDQIKTKALQTITIENLGVALRFKTRFSKYPYRNLLFQENM
;
A
#
# COMPACT_ATOMS: atom_id res chain seq x y z
N MET A 1 33.84 13.51 -27.57
CA MET A 1 33.25 13.81 -26.25
C MET A 1 32.83 12.50 -25.62
N ALA A 2 33.51 12.06 -24.57
CA ALA A 2 33.18 10.82 -23.87
C ALA A 2 31.92 11.04 -23.03
N GLU A 3 30.89 10.21 -23.25
CA GLU A 3 29.73 10.15 -22.36
C GLU A 3 30.20 9.90 -20.92
N PRO A 4 29.67 10.62 -19.92
CA PRO A 4 30.02 10.34 -18.54
C PRO A 4 29.61 8.91 -18.23
N ASN A 5 30.62 8.13 -17.83
CA ASN A 5 30.56 6.79 -17.28
C ASN A 5 29.35 6.72 -16.33
N ARG A 6 28.27 6.04 -16.77
CA ARG A 6 27.19 5.58 -15.89
C ARG A 6 27.85 4.70 -14.85
N ARG A 7 28.37 5.31 -13.77
CA ARG A 7 28.49 4.62 -12.48
C ARG A 7 27.22 3.82 -12.39
N GLN A 8 27.38 2.49 -12.32
CA GLN A 8 26.31 1.55 -12.07
C GLN A 8 25.53 2.09 -10.88
N LEU A 9 24.50 2.90 -11.14
CA LEU A 9 23.58 3.37 -10.13
C LEU A 9 22.91 2.07 -9.73
N ALA A 10 23.34 1.52 -8.60
CA ALA A 10 22.82 0.29 -8.07
C ALA A 10 21.30 0.40 -8.16
N GLN A 11 20.67 -0.40 -9.02
CA GLN A 11 19.23 -0.31 -9.23
C GLN A 11 18.59 -0.34 -7.85
N PRO A 12 17.69 0.62 -7.52
CA PRO A 12 17.06 0.61 -6.22
C PRO A 12 16.44 -0.77 -5.99
N ARG A 13 16.83 -1.43 -4.91
CA ARG A 13 16.32 -2.74 -4.53
C ARG A 13 15.41 -2.55 -3.33
N VAL A 14 14.21 -3.09 -3.41
CA VAL A 14 13.38 -3.20 -2.22
C VAL A 14 14.04 -4.20 -1.27
N THR A 15 14.11 -3.86 0.01
CA THR A 15 14.69 -4.72 1.05
C THR A 15 13.61 -5.23 1.99
N ALA A 16 13.89 -6.36 2.65
CA ALA A 16 13.03 -6.88 3.70
C ALA A 16 12.77 -5.85 4.80
N ARG A 17 13.79 -5.05 5.17
CA ARG A 17 13.67 -3.98 6.17
C ARG A 17 12.60 -2.96 5.77
N ILE A 18 12.64 -2.46 4.53
CA ILE A 18 11.67 -1.48 4.01
C ILE A 18 10.25 -2.06 4.08
N LEU A 19 10.05 -3.26 3.52
CA LEU A 19 8.75 -3.93 3.54
C LEU A 19 8.21 -4.11 4.97
N ARG A 20 9.07 -4.52 5.90
CA ARG A 20 8.71 -4.74 7.31
C ARG A 20 8.34 -3.45 8.01
N GLN A 21 9.14 -2.39 7.85
CA GLN A 21 8.92 -1.11 8.52
C GLN A 21 7.64 -0.47 8.02
N THR A 22 7.42 -0.41 6.70
CA THR A 22 6.17 0.08 6.11
C THR A 22 4.98 -0.78 6.55
N ALA A 23 5.11 -2.11 6.57
CA ALA A 23 4.03 -2.98 7.02
C ALA A 23 3.69 -2.80 8.51
N LYS A 24 4.71 -2.62 9.35
CA LYS A 24 4.54 -2.37 10.80
C LYS A 24 3.80 -1.04 11.03
N ALA A 25 4.15 0.00 10.26
CA ALA A 25 3.51 1.30 10.37
C ALA A 25 2.03 1.27 9.91
N MET A 26 1.73 0.55 8.82
CA MET A 26 0.39 0.50 8.22
C MET A 26 -0.56 -0.51 8.85
N LEU A 27 -0.06 -1.55 9.53
CA LEU A 27 -0.92 -2.59 10.12
C LEU A 27 -1.97 -2.03 11.11
N PRO A 28 -1.64 -1.11 12.04
CA PRO A 28 -2.63 -0.48 12.91
C PRO A 28 -3.70 0.30 12.15
N PHE A 29 -3.32 0.97 11.05
CA PHE A 29 -4.27 1.67 10.19
C PHE A 29 -5.29 0.73 9.55
N TYR A 30 -4.84 -0.38 8.94
CA TYR A 30 -5.76 -1.37 8.38
C TYR A 30 -6.67 -1.99 9.42
N ARG A 31 -6.16 -2.24 10.64
CA ARG A 31 -6.98 -2.69 11.77
C ARG A 31 -8.03 -1.66 12.14
N LYS A 32 -7.69 -0.37 12.20
CA LYS A 32 -8.62 0.71 12.56
C LYS A 32 -9.70 0.89 11.49
N ILE A 33 -9.34 0.86 10.20
CA ILE A 33 -10.31 0.87 9.09
C ILE A 33 -11.25 -0.34 9.19
N ALA A 34 -10.71 -1.56 9.32
CA ALA A 34 -11.53 -2.77 9.37
C ALA A 34 -12.42 -2.84 10.63
N GLY A 35 -11.92 -2.42 11.79
CA GLY A 35 -12.59 -2.55 13.08
C GLY A 35 -13.55 -1.41 13.43
N ASN A 36 -13.22 -0.16 13.09
CA ASN A 36 -13.97 1.02 13.52
C ASN A 36 -14.77 1.63 12.35
N ARG A 37 -16.11 1.53 12.42
CA ARG A 37 -17.00 1.99 11.34
C ARG A 37 -16.98 3.50 11.17
N THR A 38 -16.99 4.25 12.26
CA THR A 38 -16.95 5.72 12.27
C THR A 38 -15.66 6.23 11.67
N PHE A 39 -14.51 5.70 12.13
CA PHE A 39 -13.20 6.04 11.59
C PHE A 39 -13.11 5.76 10.09
N ALA A 40 -13.57 4.59 9.63
CA ALA A 40 -13.55 4.24 8.22
C ALA A 40 -14.46 5.15 7.37
N ALA A 41 -15.62 5.55 7.90
CA ALA A 41 -16.53 6.47 7.22
C ALA A 41 -15.92 7.87 7.09
N GLN A 42 -15.37 8.40 8.19
CA GLN A 42 -14.65 9.68 8.19
C GLN A 42 -13.46 9.66 7.23
N TRP A 43 -12.63 8.61 7.27
CA TRP A 43 -11.51 8.46 6.35
C TRP A 43 -11.96 8.45 4.89
N SER A 44 -13.01 7.68 4.56
CA SER A 44 -13.50 7.58 3.18
C SER A 44 -14.10 8.90 2.71
N ALA A 45 -14.80 9.63 3.57
CA ALA A 45 -15.30 10.97 3.27
C ALA A 45 -14.16 11.97 3.03
N ALA A 46 -13.11 11.93 3.88
CA ALA A 46 -11.93 12.77 3.71
C ALA A 46 -11.22 12.50 2.37
N VAL A 47 -11.12 11.23 1.97
CA VAL A 47 -10.60 10.84 0.65
C VAL A 47 -11.44 11.43 -0.48
N VAL A 48 -12.77 11.27 -0.44
CA VAL A 48 -13.67 11.79 -1.48
C VAL A 48 -13.59 13.31 -1.59
N ASN A 49 -13.52 14.00 -0.47
CA ASN A 49 -13.50 15.46 -0.38
C ASN A 49 -12.10 16.08 -0.50
N ALA A 50 -11.06 15.26 -0.67
CA ALA A 50 -9.66 15.69 -0.63
C ALA A 50 -9.27 16.48 0.64
N ASP A 51 -9.85 16.13 1.78
CA ASP A 51 -9.64 16.79 3.06
C ASP A 51 -8.39 16.24 3.76
N LEU A 52 -7.22 16.81 3.41
CA LEU A 52 -5.93 16.42 3.98
C LEU A 52 -5.84 16.71 5.49
N SER A 53 -6.47 17.78 5.97
CA SER A 53 -6.48 18.14 7.39
C SER A 53 -7.17 17.06 8.23
N LEU A 54 -8.34 16.60 7.79
CA LEU A 54 -9.04 15.50 8.44
C LEU A 54 -8.27 14.18 8.33
N MET A 55 -7.66 13.88 7.17
CA MET A 55 -6.79 12.70 7.03
C MET A 55 -5.64 12.73 8.04
N GLY A 56 -4.93 13.86 8.16
CA GLY A 56 -3.87 14.04 9.15
C GLY A 56 -4.34 13.85 10.59
N SER A 57 -5.48 14.47 10.94
CA SER A 57 -6.09 14.31 12.27
C SER A 57 -6.50 12.85 12.56
N LEU A 58 -6.95 12.09 11.57
CA LEU A 58 -7.26 10.67 11.73
C LEU A 58 -5.98 9.81 11.85
N LEU A 59 -4.91 10.15 11.12
CA LEU A 59 -3.61 9.49 11.22
C LEU A 59 -2.96 9.75 12.59
N SER A 60 -3.08 10.95 13.14
CA SER A 60 -2.54 11.33 14.47
C SER A 60 -3.06 10.43 15.60
N GLN A 61 -4.28 9.92 15.46
CA GLN A 61 -4.89 8.97 16.40
C GLN A 61 -4.35 7.53 16.27
N ILE A 62 -3.36 7.28 15.42
CA ILE A 62 -2.70 5.99 15.25
C ILE A 62 -1.22 6.19 15.61
N PRO A 63 -0.72 5.63 16.72
CA PRO A 63 0.63 5.94 17.22
C PRO A 63 1.76 5.76 16.20
N THR A 64 1.67 4.73 15.34
CA THR A 64 2.68 4.47 14.31
C THR A 64 2.65 5.43 13.13
N LEU A 65 1.64 6.29 13.04
CA LEU A 65 1.40 7.23 11.95
C LEU A 65 1.25 8.67 12.45
N ALA A 66 1.48 8.92 13.75
CA ALA A 66 1.06 10.16 14.36
C ALA A 66 1.81 11.41 13.86
N GLY A 67 3.05 11.22 13.38
CA GLY A 67 3.88 12.25 12.76
C GLY A 67 4.14 12.03 11.27
N VAL A 68 3.29 11.27 10.58
CA VAL A 68 3.44 11.11 9.12
C VAL A 68 2.86 12.33 8.43
N GLU A 69 3.69 13.04 7.66
CA GLU A 69 3.29 14.22 6.89
C GLU A 69 3.17 13.93 5.38
N ASN A 70 3.80 12.86 4.89
CA ASN A 70 3.77 12.49 3.48
C ASN A 70 2.56 11.60 3.20
N TYR A 71 1.39 12.21 3.07
CA TYR A 71 0.17 11.52 2.64
C TYR A 71 -0.64 12.40 1.71
N GLY A 72 -1.47 11.76 0.89
CA GLY A 72 -2.26 12.47 -0.10
C GLY A 72 -3.45 11.66 -0.59
N THR A 73 -4.33 12.34 -1.32
CA THR A 73 -5.49 11.74 -1.98
C THR A 73 -5.78 12.44 -3.29
N ASN A 74 -6.37 11.70 -4.22
CA ASN A 74 -6.82 12.20 -5.53
C ASN A 74 -8.35 12.06 -5.69
N GLY A 75 -9.12 12.02 -4.60
CA GLY A 75 -10.57 11.85 -4.64
C GLY A 75 -11.06 10.42 -4.86
N ILE A 76 -10.19 9.50 -5.27
CA ILE A 76 -10.53 8.09 -5.58
C ILE A 76 -9.65 7.08 -4.83
N GLY A 77 -8.78 7.58 -3.96
CA GLY A 77 -7.87 6.79 -3.17
C GLY A 77 -6.95 7.65 -2.34
N TYR A 78 -6.14 6.99 -1.51
CA TYR A 78 -5.14 7.64 -0.68
C TYR A 78 -3.79 6.96 -0.81
N PHE A 79 -2.75 7.70 -0.46
CA PHE A 79 -1.36 7.28 -0.41
C PHE A 79 -0.74 7.80 0.88
N ILE A 80 0.05 6.96 1.54
CA ILE A 80 0.80 7.27 2.75
C ILE A 80 2.23 6.79 2.49
N SER A 81 3.17 7.72 2.45
CA SER A 81 4.54 7.55 2.01
C SER A 81 5.49 7.62 3.21
N PHE A 82 6.45 6.70 3.25
CA PHE A 82 7.40 6.58 4.35
C PHE A 82 8.80 6.89 3.85
N PRO A 83 9.54 7.82 4.49
CA PRO A 83 10.87 8.18 4.05
C PRO A 83 11.88 7.06 4.36
N TYR A 84 12.80 6.84 3.43
CA TYR A 84 13.94 5.93 3.54
C TYR A 84 15.19 6.58 2.94
N PRO A 85 16.39 6.18 3.37
CA PRO A 85 17.62 6.63 2.73
C PRO A 85 17.62 6.38 1.22
N LEU A 86 18.31 7.24 0.47
CA LEU A 86 18.58 7.02 -0.94
C LEU A 86 19.25 5.65 -1.15
N PRO A 87 18.95 4.94 -2.26
CA PRO A 87 18.19 5.40 -3.43
C PRO A 87 16.67 5.20 -3.33
N VAL A 88 16.13 4.82 -2.17
CA VAL A 88 14.70 4.48 -2.05
C VAL A 88 13.83 5.74 -1.94
N ALA A 89 14.29 6.75 -1.20
CA ALA A 89 13.60 8.01 -0.92
C ALA A 89 12.24 7.82 -0.20
N PHE A 90 11.23 7.31 -0.90
CA PHE A 90 9.90 7.04 -0.35
C PHE A 90 9.40 5.64 -0.73
N TYR A 91 8.84 4.95 0.25
CA TYR A 91 8.07 3.74 0.03
C TYR A 91 6.63 3.96 0.48
N THR A 92 5.70 3.72 -0.41
CA THR A 92 4.32 4.21 -0.33
C THR A 92 3.34 3.08 -0.23
N ASN A 93 2.32 3.29 0.60
CA ASN A 93 1.20 2.39 0.73
C ASN A 93 -0.12 3.13 0.48
N GLY A 94 -1.02 2.51 -0.28
CA GLY A 94 -2.26 3.17 -0.65
C GLY A 94 -3.39 2.22 -0.95
N THR A 95 -4.61 2.75 -0.94
CA THR A 95 -5.77 2.07 -1.53
C THR A 95 -6.47 3.04 -2.45
N THR A 96 -6.71 2.63 -3.69
CA THR A 96 -7.25 3.51 -4.74
C THR A 96 -8.09 2.75 -5.75
N ILE A 97 -9.02 3.43 -6.39
CA ILE A 97 -9.65 2.96 -7.63
C ILE A 97 -8.70 3.31 -8.80
N PRO A 98 -8.54 2.43 -9.82
CA PRO A 98 -7.73 2.77 -10.98
C PRO A 98 -8.12 4.14 -11.59
N PRO A 99 -7.14 5.02 -11.85
CA PRO A 99 -7.42 6.35 -12.40
C PRO A 99 -8.09 6.24 -13.78
N GLY A 100 -8.82 7.29 -14.17
CA GLY A 100 -9.55 7.35 -15.44
C GLY A 100 -10.86 6.56 -15.47
N THR A 101 -11.26 5.90 -14.37
CA THR A 101 -12.51 5.12 -14.31
C THR A 101 -13.65 5.83 -13.58
N VAL A 102 -13.32 6.74 -12.65
CA VAL A 102 -14.25 7.53 -11.85
C VAL A 102 -13.51 8.70 -11.20
N GLN A 103 -14.25 9.68 -10.66
CA GLN A 103 -13.75 10.77 -9.83
C GLN A 103 -14.56 10.87 -8.53
N PHE A 104 -13.96 11.45 -7.48
CA PHE A 104 -14.62 11.75 -6.19
C PHE A 104 -15.46 10.58 -5.65
N THR A 105 -14.90 9.37 -5.69
CA THR A 105 -15.59 8.14 -5.33
C THR A 105 -14.67 7.26 -4.52
N PHE A 106 -15.06 6.99 -3.27
CA PHE A 106 -14.40 6.03 -2.41
C PHE A 106 -15.43 5.43 -1.44
N ASN A 107 -15.58 4.11 -1.48
CA ASN A 107 -16.65 3.40 -0.80
C ASN A 107 -16.13 2.76 0.50
N THR A 108 -16.67 3.22 1.63
CA THR A 108 -16.30 2.76 2.96
C THR A 108 -16.42 1.24 3.15
N ARG A 109 -17.47 0.61 2.62
CA ARG A 109 -17.66 -0.85 2.77
C ARG A 109 -16.61 -1.63 1.98
N VAL A 110 -16.25 -1.14 0.79
CA VAL A 110 -15.16 -1.74 0.01
C VAL A 110 -13.83 -1.57 0.73
N HIS A 111 -13.50 -0.36 1.19
CA HIS A 111 -12.24 -0.09 1.89
C HIS A 111 -12.09 -0.96 3.13
N ARG A 112 -13.13 -1.09 3.95
CA ARG A 112 -13.16 -2.01 5.10
C ARG A 112 -12.92 -3.47 4.70
N THR A 113 -13.54 -3.92 3.61
CA THR A 113 -13.37 -5.28 3.10
C THR A 113 -11.93 -5.53 2.63
N VAL A 114 -11.36 -4.58 1.89
CA VAL A 114 -9.96 -4.64 1.45
C VAL A 114 -9.02 -4.63 2.65
N ALA A 115 -9.22 -3.71 3.60
CA ALA A 115 -8.41 -3.61 4.81
C ALA A 115 -8.41 -4.92 5.61
N LEU A 116 -9.59 -5.51 5.82
CA LEU A 116 -9.71 -6.80 6.51
C LEU A 116 -8.93 -7.91 5.77
N ALA A 117 -9.03 -7.95 4.44
CA ALA A 117 -8.37 -8.96 3.61
C ALA A 117 -6.84 -8.86 3.64
N VAL A 118 -6.28 -7.66 3.75
CA VAL A 118 -4.82 -7.45 3.72
C VAL A 118 -4.16 -7.57 5.10
N ILE A 119 -4.92 -7.50 6.21
CA ILE A 119 -4.36 -7.61 7.58
C ILE A 119 -3.44 -8.84 7.77
N PRO A 120 -3.80 -10.07 7.35
CA PRO A 120 -2.91 -11.22 7.52
C PRO A 120 -1.58 -11.06 6.77
N PHE A 121 -1.63 -10.46 5.57
CA PHE A 121 -0.44 -10.15 4.77
C PHE A 121 0.46 -9.14 5.48
N TYR A 122 -0.07 -7.99 5.92
CA TYR A 122 0.72 -6.98 6.64
C TYR A 122 1.25 -7.49 8.00
N ARG A 123 0.47 -8.34 8.69
CA ARG A 123 0.92 -9.00 9.92
C ARG A 123 2.11 -9.93 9.64
N LYS A 124 2.01 -10.81 8.63
CA LYS A 124 3.10 -11.73 8.28
C LYS A 124 4.33 -10.95 7.80
N LEU A 125 4.12 -9.94 6.96
CA LEU A 125 5.17 -9.11 6.40
C LEU A 125 5.94 -8.37 7.49
N SER A 126 5.28 -7.77 8.47
CA SER A 126 5.95 -7.05 9.58
C SER A 126 6.69 -7.98 10.56
N ALA A 127 6.10 -9.14 10.88
CA ALA A 127 6.59 -10.03 11.94
C ALA A 127 7.66 -11.04 11.50
N SER A 128 7.71 -11.42 10.21
CA SER A 128 8.57 -12.52 9.74
C SER A 128 9.67 -12.01 8.80
N PRO A 129 10.93 -11.90 9.28
CA PRO A 129 12.07 -11.47 8.45
C PRO A 129 12.24 -12.32 7.19
N SER A 130 12.22 -13.64 7.33
CA SER A 130 12.36 -14.58 6.20
C SER A 130 11.26 -14.45 5.14
N TYR A 131 10.02 -14.19 5.56
CA TYR A 131 8.93 -13.91 4.62
C TYR A 131 9.16 -12.60 3.85
N ALA A 132 9.59 -11.55 4.56
CA ALA A 132 9.90 -10.27 3.95
C ALA A 132 11.09 -10.34 2.99
N GLU A 133 12.13 -11.12 3.33
CA GLU A 133 13.27 -11.40 2.46
C GLU A 133 12.85 -12.16 1.21
N ALA A 134 12.05 -13.22 1.36
CA ALA A 134 11.54 -13.97 0.23
C ALA A 134 10.68 -13.10 -0.70
N LEU A 135 9.84 -12.22 -0.14
CA LEU A 135 9.02 -11.30 -0.93
C LEU A 135 9.87 -10.23 -1.63
N ALA A 136 10.82 -9.60 -0.93
CA ALA A 136 11.74 -8.62 -1.50
C ALA A 136 12.57 -9.22 -2.64
N ALA A 137 13.12 -10.42 -2.44
CA ALA A 137 13.88 -11.13 -3.46
C ALA A 137 13.02 -11.47 -4.69
N ALA A 138 11.76 -11.88 -4.49
CA ALA A 138 10.84 -12.15 -5.59
C ALA A 138 10.49 -10.88 -6.37
N ILE A 139 10.23 -9.75 -5.69
CA ILE A 139 9.99 -8.44 -6.33
C ILE A 139 11.21 -8.00 -7.14
N ASN A 140 12.40 -8.01 -6.55
CA ASN A 140 13.63 -7.58 -7.22
C ASN A 140 14.00 -8.45 -8.44
N ARG A 141 13.57 -9.73 -8.46
CA ARG A 141 13.76 -10.64 -9.61
C ARG A 141 12.60 -10.60 -10.61
N ASN A 142 11.60 -9.75 -10.39
CA ASN A 142 10.34 -9.73 -11.15
C ASN A 142 9.64 -11.11 -11.21
N ASP A 143 9.82 -11.94 -10.18
CA ASP A 143 9.25 -13.29 -10.10
C ASP A 143 7.77 -13.22 -9.65
N THR A 144 6.92 -12.93 -10.63
CA THR A 144 5.48 -12.73 -10.42
C THR A 144 4.81 -13.99 -9.85
N ARG A 145 5.28 -15.18 -10.22
CA ARG A 145 4.73 -16.45 -9.71
C ARG A 145 5.00 -16.56 -8.21
N ARG A 146 6.24 -16.33 -7.78
CA ARG A 146 6.60 -16.39 -6.35
C ARG A 146 5.91 -15.32 -5.53
N VAL A 147 5.83 -14.08 -6.03
CA VAL A 147 5.07 -13.00 -5.37
C VAL A 147 3.61 -13.41 -5.18
N ARG A 148 2.97 -13.93 -6.23
CA ARG A 148 1.58 -14.39 -6.18
C ARG A 148 1.38 -15.48 -5.13
N THR A 149 2.26 -16.49 -5.08
CA THR A 149 2.17 -17.57 -4.08
C THR A 149 2.27 -17.02 -2.66
N LEU A 150 3.32 -16.25 -2.36
CA LEU A 150 3.55 -15.69 -1.02
C LEU A 150 2.35 -14.86 -0.54
N ILE A 151 1.81 -13.99 -1.40
CA ILE A 151 0.70 -13.11 -1.05
C ILE A 151 -0.63 -13.87 -0.95
N ARG A 152 -0.92 -14.80 -1.87
CA ARG A 152 -2.12 -15.65 -1.79
C ARG A 152 -2.11 -16.57 -0.57
N ASP A 153 -0.94 -16.90 -0.05
CA ASP A 153 -0.84 -17.63 1.20
C ASP A 153 -1.34 -16.85 2.41
N GLN A 154 -1.33 -15.52 2.33
CA GLN A 154 -1.84 -14.66 3.39
C GLN A 154 -3.24 -14.10 3.09
N ILE A 155 -3.58 -13.86 1.81
CA ILE A 155 -4.85 -13.27 1.40
C ILE A 155 -5.73 -14.30 0.69
N LYS A 156 -6.60 -14.95 1.46
CA LYS A 156 -7.44 -16.08 1.00
C LYS A 156 -8.78 -15.68 0.37
N THR A 157 -9.14 -14.39 0.39
CA THR A 157 -10.43 -13.95 -0.18
C THR A 157 -10.47 -14.11 -1.70
N LYS A 158 -11.61 -14.57 -2.22
CA LYS A 158 -11.93 -14.59 -3.66
C LYS A 158 -12.06 -13.18 -4.24
N ALA A 159 -12.26 -12.16 -3.40
CA ALA A 159 -12.33 -10.77 -3.84
C ALA A 159 -11.00 -10.27 -4.42
N LEU A 160 -9.86 -10.81 -3.97
CA LEU A 160 -8.56 -10.55 -4.59
C LEU A 160 -8.52 -11.26 -5.94
N GLN A 161 -8.45 -10.49 -7.03
CA GLN A 161 -8.46 -11.00 -8.40
C GLN A 161 -7.03 -11.17 -8.93
N THR A 162 -6.25 -10.09 -8.92
CA THR A 162 -4.89 -10.05 -9.49
C THR A 162 -3.87 -9.53 -8.49
N ILE A 163 -2.63 -10.00 -8.66
CA ILE A 163 -1.44 -9.60 -7.91
C ILE A 163 -0.38 -9.32 -8.98
N THR A 164 0.10 -8.09 -9.06
CA THR A 164 1.13 -7.65 -10.02
C THR A 164 2.31 -7.04 -9.28
N ILE A 165 3.50 -7.09 -9.89
CA ILE A 165 4.69 -6.36 -9.43
C ILE A 165 4.70 -5.01 -10.14
N GLU A 166 4.80 -3.93 -9.37
CA GLU A 166 4.81 -2.56 -9.90
C GLU A 166 5.74 -1.70 -9.03
N ASN A 167 6.59 -0.88 -9.67
CA ASN A 167 7.50 0.07 -9.02
C ASN A 167 8.19 -0.49 -7.76
N LEU A 168 8.91 -1.61 -7.91
CA LEU A 168 9.61 -2.29 -6.81
C LEU A 168 8.71 -2.64 -5.61
N GLY A 169 7.47 -3.00 -5.93
CA GLY A 169 6.45 -3.33 -4.97
C GLY A 169 5.37 -4.24 -5.56
N VAL A 170 4.17 -4.17 -5.01
CA VAL A 170 3.04 -5.01 -5.40
C VAL A 170 1.74 -4.21 -5.48
N ALA A 171 0.90 -4.59 -6.43
CA ALA A 171 -0.45 -4.11 -6.55
C ALA A 171 -1.44 -5.27 -6.47
N LEU A 172 -2.40 -5.13 -5.56
CA LEU A 172 -3.40 -6.14 -5.23
C LEU A 172 -4.76 -5.63 -5.68
N ARG A 173 -5.32 -6.19 -6.75
CA ARG A 173 -6.62 -5.76 -7.28
C ARG A 173 -7.74 -6.56 -6.64
N PHE A 174 -8.67 -5.86 -5.99
CA PHE A 174 -9.87 -6.39 -5.39
C PHE A 174 -11.11 -6.00 -6.19
N LYS A 175 -12.01 -6.96 -6.38
CA LYS A 175 -13.37 -6.74 -6.86
C LYS A 175 -14.35 -7.26 -5.81
N THR A 176 -15.21 -6.38 -5.34
CA THR A 176 -16.25 -6.72 -4.35
C THR A 176 -17.63 -6.47 -4.94
N ARG A 177 -18.66 -7.01 -4.29
CA ARG A 177 -20.07 -6.74 -4.64
C ARG A 177 -20.55 -5.33 -4.30
N PHE A 178 -19.79 -4.59 -3.48
CA PHE A 178 -20.24 -3.29 -2.95
C PHE A 178 -19.91 -2.11 -3.87
N SER A 179 -19.19 -2.36 -4.98
CA SER A 179 -18.80 -1.32 -5.92
C SER A 179 -18.68 -1.88 -7.33
N LYS A 180 -19.16 -1.10 -8.30
CA LYS A 180 -18.91 -1.37 -9.73
C LYS A 180 -17.43 -1.20 -10.08
N TYR A 181 -16.70 -0.37 -9.34
CA TYR A 181 -15.27 -0.15 -9.53
C TYR A 181 -14.39 -1.13 -8.74
N PRO A 182 -13.32 -1.66 -9.34
CA PRO A 182 -12.29 -2.42 -8.64
C PRO A 182 -11.44 -1.49 -7.76
N TYR A 183 -10.90 -2.03 -6.67
CA TYR A 183 -9.99 -1.33 -5.77
C TYR A 183 -8.60 -1.95 -5.89
N ARG A 184 -7.56 -1.15 -5.73
CA ARG A 184 -6.18 -1.62 -5.67
C ARG A 184 -5.61 -1.25 -4.31
N ASN A 185 -5.05 -2.24 -3.62
CA ASN A 185 -4.15 -1.99 -2.51
C ASN A 185 -2.72 -2.03 -3.04
N LEU A 186 -1.95 -0.98 -2.76
CA LEU A 186 -0.65 -0.72 -3.37
C LEU A 186 0.41 -0.65 -2.29
N LEU A 187 1.57 -1.24 -2.54
CA LEU A 187 2.77 -1.11 -1.74
C LEU A 187 3.94 -0.98 -2.72
N PHE A 188 4.56 0.19 -2.87
CA PHE A 188 5.50 0.46 -3.96
C PHE A 188 6.52 1.55 -3.61
N GLN A 189 7.63 1.60 -4.33
CA GLN A 189 8.58 2.70 -4.24
C GLN A 189 8.13 3.83 -5.17
N GLU A 190 8.09 5.07 -4.68
CA GLU A 190 7.86 6.22 -5.55
C GLU A 190 9.08 6.42 -6.45
N ASN A 191 8.84 6.49 -7.76
CA ASN A 191 9.87 6.90 -8.70
C ASN A 191 9.95 8.44 -8.61
N MET A 192 11.11 8.96 -8.21
CA MET A 192 11.45 10.37 -8.39
C MET A 192 11.70 10.66 -9.87
#